data_AF-A0A7H4MIK1-F1
#
_entry.id   AF-A0A7H4MIK1-F1
#
_cell.length_a   1.000
_cell.length_b   1.000
_cell.length_c   1.000
_cell.angle_alpha   90.00
_cell.angle_beta   90.00
_cell.angle_gamma   90.00
#
_symmetry.space_group_name_H-M   'P 1'
#
loop_
_entity.id
_entity.type
_entity.pdbx_description
1 polymer ?
#
loop_
_entity_poly.entity_id
_entity_poly.type
_entity_poly.pdbx_seq_one_letter_code
_entity_poly.pdbx_strand_id
1 'polypeptide(L)'
;MKRALVVGLGLMALLGCDDKFQISKLLPPKDPPSIAEMIATGKEEITSECKKGDVSFNCEFLTGDLTGTGKWHHTKLYLHNNGMVDMIIDGKAYYQSDISSNTFAGQETTTLTMKGVGGDNGEVNIVRSNEGKSLNFEAYNKDDKRFVMGGVKLQ
;
A
#
# COMPACT_ATOMS: atom_id res chain seq x y z
N MET A 1 38.52 -58.34 -45.78
CA MET A 1 38.23 -58.60 -44.35
C MET A 1 38.09 -57.24 -43.65
N LYS A 2 36.99 -56.99 -42.93
CA LYS A 2 36.89 -56.27 -41.61
C LYS A 2 37.77 -55.01 -41.44
N ARG A 3 37.32 -53.76 -41.21
CA ARG A 3 36.17 -53.17 -40.46
C ARG A 3 35.94 -51.69 -40.86
N ALA A 4 34.70 -51.21 -40.64
CA ALA A 4 34.21 -49.82 -40.66
C ALA A 4 34.91 -48.93 -39.59
N LEU A 5 34.86 -47.58 -39.55
CA LEU A 5 33.76 -46.59 -39.54
C LEU A 5 34.44 -45.18 -39.64
N VAL A 6 34.17 -44.25 -40.58
CA VAL A 6 33.12 -43.20 -40.67
C VAL A 6 33.23 -42.05 -39.64
N VAL A 7 33.56 -40.84 -40.16
CA VAL A 7 33.03 -39.47 -39.85
C VAL A 7 33.39 -38.86 -38.46
N GLY A 8 33.72 -37.57 -38.31
CA GLY A 8 33.60 -36.44 -39.21
C GLY A 8 34.13 -35.11 -38.65
N LEU A 9 33.98 -34.09 -39.50
CA LEU A 9 34.23 -32.66 -39.31
C LEU A 9 33.67 -32.10 -38.00
N GLY A 10 34.48 -31.32 -37.29
CA GLY A 10 34.04 -30.42 -36.22
C GLY A 10 34.81 -29.11 -36.30
N LEU A 11 34.36 -28.19 -37.15
CA LEU A 11 34.73 -26.77 -37.05
C LEU A 11 33.93 -26.18 -35.88
N MET A 12 34.62 -25.79 -34.80
CA MET A 12 34.04 -24.98 -33.73
C MET A 12 33.75 -23.57 -34.27
N ALA A 13 32.49 -23.29 -34.60
CA ALA A 13 31.99 -21.94 -34.69
C ALA A 13 31.59 -21.48 -33.28
N LEU A 14 32.47 -20.71 -32.63
CA LEU A 14 32.13 -19.91 -31.47
C LEU A 14 31.37 -18.67 -31.95
N LEU A 15 30.05 -18.78 -32.04
CA LEU A 15 29.13 -17.64 -32.05
C LEU A 15 28.08 -17.90 -30.96
N GLY A 16 28.38 -17.39 -29.77
CA GLY A 16 27.51 -17.51 -28.61
C GLY A 16 27.86 -16.44 -27.59
N CYS A 17 27.24 -15.28 -27.76
CA CYS A 17 26.84 -14.29 -26.75
C CYS A 17 26.43 -13.03 -27.52
N ASP A 18 25.28 -13.11 -28.19
CA ASP A 18 24.64 -11.95 -28.80
C ASP A 18 23.99 -11.08 -27.72
N ASP A 19 24.15 -9.79 -27.91
CA ASP A 19 23.94 -8.70 -26.97
C ASP A 19 22.46 -8.54 -26.57
N LYS A 20 22.08 -9.14 -25.44
CA LYS A 20 21.04 -8.55 -24.59
C LYS A 20 21.70 -7.73 -23.49
N PHE A 21 22.45 -6.74 -23.94
CA PHE A 21 22.98 -5.65 -23.15
C PHE A 21 21.81 -4.88 -22.52
N GLN A 22 21.35 -5.34 -21.34
CA GLN A 22 20.86 -4.57 -20.20
C GLN A 22 20.21 -3.20 -20.52
N ILE A 23 19.27 -3.12 -21.48
CA ILE A 23 18.51 -1.88 -21.76
C ILE A 23 17.69 -1.47 -20.52
N SER A 24 17.39 -2.43 -19.65
CA SER A 24 16.76 -2.21 -18.34
C SER A 24 17.61 -1.39 -17.35
N LYS A 25 18.91 -1.15 -17.61
CA LYS A 25 19.77 -0.29 -16.77
C LYS A 25 19.92 1.15 -17.30
N LEU A 26 19.40 1.45 -18.49
CA LEU A 26 19.47 2.78 -19.11
C LEU A 26 18.20 3.60 -18.94
N LEU A 27 17.09 2.97 -18.53
CA LEU A 27 15.89 3.69 -18.17
C LEU A 27 16.05 4.18 -16.73
N PRO A 28 15.77 5.47 -16.43
CA PRO A 28 15.64 5.90 -15.04
C PRO A 28 14.64 4.97 -14.33
N PRO A 29 14.83 4.68 -13.03
CA PRO A 29 13.87 3.90 -12.27
C PRO A 29 12.50 4.49 -12.54
N LYS A 30 11.60 3.70 -13.14
CA LYS A 30 10.24 4.17 -13.36
C LYS A 30 9.67 4.37 -11.96
N ASP A 31 9.23 5.59 -11.66
CA ASP A 31 8.57 5.86 -10.39
C ASP A 31 7.48 4.80 -10.18
N PRO A 32 7.32 4.28 -8.95
CA PRO A 32 6.25 3.35 -8.66
C PRO A 32 4.92 3.98 -9.10
N PRO A 33 4.03 3.21 -9.74
CA PRO A 33 2.76 3.74 -10.22
C PRO A 33 1.97 4.29 -9.04
N SER A 34 1.25 5.39 -9.27
CA SER A 34 0.34 5.94 -8.27
C SER A 34 -0.81 4.97 -7.98
N ILE A 35 -1.45 5.09 -6.82
CA ILE A 35 -2.63 4.28 -6.48
C ILE A 35 -3.73 4.42 -7.53
N ALA A 36 -3.92 5.63 -8.07
CA ALA A 36 -4.88 5.89 -9.14
C ALA A 36 -4.55 5.09 -10.43
N GLU A 37 -3.27 5.01 -10.81
CA GLU A 37 -2.83 4.22 -11.96
C GLU A 37 -2.97 2.71 -11.70
N MET A 38 -2.69 2.25 -10.48
CA MET A 38 -2.87 0.83 -10.10
C MET A 38 -4.32 0.40 -10.25
N ILE A 39 -5.24 1.21 -9.72
CA ILE A 39 -6.69 0.99 -9.84
C ILE A 39 -7.12 1.04 -11.31
N ALA A 40 -6.63 2.02 -12.07
CA ALA A 40 -7.00 2.16 -13.48
C ALA A 40 -6.47 1.02 -14.38
N THR A 41 -5.36 0.40 -14.00
CA THR A 41 -4.71 -0.66 -14.79
C THR A 41 -5.03 -2.07 -14.30
N GLY A 42 -5.73 -2.23 -13.17
CA GLY A 42 -6.02 -3.53 -12.56
C GLY A 42 -4.76 -4.25 -12.07
N LYS A 43 -3.75 -3.49 -11.63
CA LYS A 43 -2.47 -4.00 -11.10
C LYS A 43 -2.31 -3.60 -9.65
N GLU A 44 -3.37 -3.78 -8.89
CA GLU A 44 -3.42 -3.41 -7.47
C GLU A 44 -2.43 -4.26 -6.65
N GLU A 45 -1.64 -3.58 -5.83
CA GLU A 45 -0.78 -4.18 -4.82
C GLU A 45 -0.79 -3.30 -3.55
N ILE A 46 -0.32 -3.82 -2.42
CA ILE A 46 -0.31 -3.07 -1.16
C ILE A 46 0.57 -1.83 -1.32
N THR A 47 -0.04 -0.65 -1.25
CA THR A 47 0.63 0.63 -1.49
C THR A 47 0.05 1.71 -0.58
N SER A 48 0.90 2.66 -0.16
CA SER A 48 0.52 3.85 0.58
C SER A 48 1.21 5.08 0.01
N GLU A 49 0.48 6.17 -0.19
CA GLU A 49 1.02 7.44 -0.67
C GLU A 49 0.49 8.58 0.21
N CYS A 50 1.38 9.42 0.75
CA CYS A 50 0.98 10.57 1.55
C CYS A 50 1.49 11.88 0.96
N LYS A 51 0.62 12.88 0.92
CA LYS A 51 0.88 14.23 0.40
C LYS A 51 0.61 15.25 1.49
N LYS A 52 1.60 16.08 1.78
CA LYS A 52 1.45 17.25 2.63
C LYS A 52 0.94 18.42 1.79
N GLY A 53 -0.27 18.90 2.09
CA GLY A 53 -0.79 20.16 1.59
C GLY A 53 -0.51 21.31 2.57
N ASP A 54 -0.92 22.52 2.19
CA ASP A 54 -0.72 23.72 3.01
C ASP A 54 -1.51 23.68 4.32
N VAL A 55 -2.69 23.06 4.30
CA VAL A 55 -3.64 23.03 5.44
C VAL A 55 -4.11 21.62 5.83
N SER A 56 -3.65 20.59 5.11
CA SER A 56 -4.04 19.21 5.34
C SER A 56 -2.89 18.25 5.05
N PHE A 57 -2.97 17.06 5.62
CA PHE A 57 -2.10 15.95 5.29
C PHE A 57 -2.96 14.78 4.81
N ASN A 58 -2.76 14.36 3.57
CA ASN A 58 -3.62 13.41 2.90
C ASN A 58 -2.85 12.11 2.68
N CYS A 59 -3.38 10.98 3.12
CA CYS A 59 -2.82 9.67 2.83
C CYS A 59 -3.83 8.80 2.09
N GLU A 60 -3.37 8.15 1.03
CA GLU A 60 -4.12 7.16 0.28
C GLU A 60 -3.49 5.79 0.46
N PHE A 61 -4.32 4.75 0.53
CA PHE A 61 -3.92 3.37 0.75
C PHE A 61 -4.66 2.45 -0.19
N LEU A 62 -3.94 1.50 -0.76
CA LEU A 62 -4.48 0.36 -1.47
C LEU A 62 -4.13 -0.89 -0.66
N THR A 63 -5.15 -1.58 -0.16
CA THR A 63 -4.99 -2.68 0.80
C THR A 63 -5.94 -3.82 0.44
N GLY A 64 -5.52 -5.06 0.66
CA GLY A 64 -6.37 -6.23 0.37
C GLY A 64 -7.49 -6.39 1.40
N ASP A 65 -8.61 -6.94 0.97
CA ASP A 65 -9.72 -7.33 1.84
C ASP A 65 -9.31 -8.44 2.82
N LEU A 66 -9.66 -8.23 4.08
CA LEU A 66 -9.41 -9.17 5.18
C LEU A 66 -10.56 -10.14 5.41
N THR A 67 -11.69 -9.99 4.70
CA THR A 67 -12.85 -10.91 4.81
C THR A 67 -12.80 -12.08 3.82
N GLY A 68 -11.79 -12.14 2.96
CA GLY A 68 -11.54 -13.26 2.04
C GLY A 68 -12.23 -13.14 0.68
N THR A 69 -12.75 -11.96 0.33
CA THR A 69 -13.36 -11.70 -0.99
C THR A 69 -12.33 -11.52 -2.10
N GLY A 70 -11.07 -11.25 -1.77
CA GLY A 70 -10.01 -10.94 -2.73
C GLY A 70 -10.13 -9.54 -3.35
N LYS A 71 -11.05 -8.71 -2.85
CA LYS A 71 -11.22 -7.31 -3.26
C LYS A 71 -10.05 -6.46 -2.77
N TRP A 72 -9.69 -5.43 -3.54
CA TRP A 72 -8.83 -4.33 -3.09
C TRP A 72 -9.68 -3.17 -2.55
N HIS A 73 -9.25 -2.61 -1.42
CA HIS A 73 -9.86 -1.45 -0.79
C HIS A 73 -9.00 -0.22 -0.99
N HIS A 74 -9.63 0.85 -1.47
CA HIS A 74 -9.03 2.17 -1.57
C HIS A 74 -9.46 3.02 -0.39
N THR A 75 -8.52 3.31 0.51
CA THR A 75 -8.77 4.15 1.67
C THR A 75 -8.09 5.51 1.52
N LYS A 76 -8.79 6.57 1.88
CA LYS A 76 -8.26 7.93 1.96
C LYS A 76 -8.45 8.47 3.36
N LEU A 77 -7.37 9.01 3.93
CA LEU A 77 -7.36 9.72 5.21
C LEU A 77 -6.97 11.17 4.95
N TYR A 78 -7.82 12.09 5.38
CA TYR A 78 -7.57 13.53 5.33
C TYR A 78 -7.40 14.04 6.75
N LEU A 79 -6.17 14.38 7.14
CA LEU A 79 -5.87 14.96 8.43
C LEU A 79 -5.90 16.48 8.30
N HIS A 80 -6.84 17.10 9.02
CA HIS A 80 -7.01 18.55 9.05
C HIS A 80 -6.14 19.18 10.13
N ASN A 81 -5.70 20.42 9.91
CA ASN A 81 -4.89 21.16 10.90
C ASN A 81 -5.59 21.37 12.25
N ASN A 82 -6.92 21.29 12.30
CA ASN A 82 -7.69 21.41 13.54
C ASN A 82 -7.82 20.07 14.31
N GLY A 83 -7.14 19.02 13.86
CA GLY A 83 -7.13 17.70 14.52
C GLY A 83 -8.29 16.79 14.13
N MET A 84 -9.17 17.22 13.21
CA MET A 84 -10.20 16.33 12.64
C MET A 84 -9.59 15.40 11.59
N VAL A 85 -10.19 14.22 11.44
CA VAL A 85 -9.83 13.28 10.38
C VAL A 85 -11.08 12.88 9.60
N ASP A 86 -11.03 12.99 8.28
CA ASP A 86 -12.01 12.34 7.40
C ASP A 86 -11.42 11.03 6.89
N MET A 87 -12.21 9.95 6.98
CA MET A 87 -11.86 8.66 6.42
C MET A 87 -12.87 8.27 5.34
N ILE A 88 -12.37 7.85 4.18
CA ILE A 88 -13.19 7.37 3.07
C ILE A 88 -12.65 6.03 2.62
N ILE A 89 -13.51 5.01 2.56
CA ILE A 89 -13.14 3.66 2.11
C ILE A 89 -14.06 3.27 0.95
N ASP A 90 -13.48 2.99 -0.22
CA ASP A 90 -14.21 2.67 -1.46
C ASP A 90 -15.30 3.71 -1.81
N GLY A 91 -15.03 4.99 -1.54
CA GLY A 91 -15.98 6.09 -1.73
C GLY A 91 -17.04 6.23 -0.64
N LYS A 92 -17.09 5.35 0.36
CA LYS A 92 -17.97 5.48 1.54
C LYS A 92 -17.29 6.33 2.61
N ALA A 93 -17.97 7.38 3.06
CA ALA A 93 -17.48 8.27 4.10
C ALA A 93 -17.68 7.67 5.50
N TYR A 94 -16.68 7.88 6.35
CA TYR A 94 -16.70 7.61 7.77
C TYR A 94 -16.43 8.93 8.50
N TYR A 95 -17.29 9.28 9.45
CA TYR A 95 -17.17 10.51 10.21
C TYR A 95 -16.60 10.23 11.60
N GLN A 96 -15.74 11.13 12.07
CA GLN A 96 -15.21 11.08 13.43
C GLN A 96 -16.36 11.27 14.43
N SER A 97 -16.41 10.38 15.42
CA SER A 97 -17.47 10.35 16.44
C SER A 97 -16.93 10.49 17.86
N ASP A 98 -15.68 10.13 18.08
CA ASP A 98 -14.98 10.31 19.35
C ASP A 98 -13.47 10.48 19.10
N ILE A 99 -12.78 11.05 20.08
CA ILE A 99 -11.33 11.17 20.09
C ILE A 99 -10.83 10.93 21.50
N SER A 100 -9.84 10.06 21.62
CA SER A 100 -9.15 9.81 22.88
C SER A 100 -7.65 9.80 22.65
N SER A 101 -6.90 10.14 23.70
CA SER A 101 -5.44 10.08 23.68
C SER A 101 -4.97 9.39 24.95
N ASN A 102 -4.00 8.50 24.81
CA ASN A 102 -3.31 7.88 25.92
C ASN A 102 -1.80 7.93 25.73
N THR A 103 -1.08 7.82 26.85
CA THR A 103 0.37 7.72 26.85
C THR A 103 0.77 6.47 27.62
N PHE A 104 1.51 5.58 26.97
CA PHE A 104 2.00 4.35 27.58
C PHE A 104 3.43 4.08 27.12
N ALA A 105 4.33 3.76 28.05
CA ALA A 105 5.73 3.42 27.76
C ALA A 105 6.47 4.41 26.82
N GLY A 106 6.19 5.72 26.93
CA GLY A 106 6.81 6.75 26.08
C GLY A 106 6.24 6.84 24.66
N GLN A 107 5.13 6.17 24.41
CA GLN A 107 4.33 6.26 23.20
C GLN A 107 3.02 6.99 23.51
N GLU A 108 2.75 8.05 22.76
CA GLU A 108 1.47 8.76 22.75
C GLU A 108 0.65 8.23 21.57
N THR A 109 -0.56 7.75 21.84
CA THR A 109 -1.50 7.31 20.80
C THR A 109 -2.76 8.14 20.91
N THR A 110 -3.11 8.80 19.81
CA THR A 110 -4.40 9.45 19.61
C THR A 110 -5.26 8.55 18.74
N THR A 111 -6.37 8.08 19.29
CA THR A 111 -7.35 7.23 18.63
C THR A 111 -8.57 8.07 18.27
N LEU A 112 -8.89 8.10 16.98
CA LEU A 112 -10.10 8.72 16.46
C LEU A 112 -11.08 7.61 16.09
N THR A 113 -12.22 7.56 16.77
CA THR A 113 -13.27 6.57 16.50
C THR A 113 -14.16 7.06 15.37
N MET A 114 -14.27 6.25 14.33
CA MET A 114 -14.96 6.57 13.09
C MET A 114 -16.27 5.79 12.98
N LYS A 115 -17.33 6.45 12.53
CA LYS A 115 -18.62 5.82 12.23
C LYS A 115 -18.89 5.87 10.73
N GLY A 116 -19.13 4.71 10.14
CA GLY A 116 -19.55 4.54 8.77
C GLY A 116 -21.07 4.50 8.61
N VAL A 117 -21.53 4.55 7.37
CA VAL A 117 -22.95 4.36 7.04
C VAL A 117 -23.28 2.86 7.07
N GLY A 118 -24.48 2.50 7.54
CA GLY A 118 -24.96 1.10 7.48
C GLY A 118 -24.45 0.20 8.61
N GLY A 119 -23.89 0.77 9.67
CA GLY A 119 -23.38 0.04 10.85
C GLY A 119 -21.88 -0.26 10.79
N ASP A 120 -21.21 0.07 9.68
CA ASP A 120 -19.76 0.01 9.59
C ASP A 120 -19.12 0.99 10.58
N ASN A 121 -17.95 0.66 11.09
CA ASN A 121 -17.17 1.49 12.01
C ASN A 121 -15.68 1.38 11.71
N GLY A 122 -14.87 2.20 12.35
CA GLY A 122 -13.42 2.11 12.21
C GLY A 122 -12.67 2.97 13.19
N GLU A 123 -11.35 2.90 13.10
CA GLU A 123 -10.44 3.65 13.95
C GLU A 123 -9.30 4.21 13.11
N VAL A 124 -8.89 5.43 13.43
CA VAL A 124 -7.65 6.02 12.95
C VAL A 124 -6.76 6.29 14.16
N ASN A 125 -5.53 5.78 14.12
CA ASN A 125 -4.56 5.89 15.18
C ASN A 125 -3.36 6.72 14.72
N ILE A 126 -3.13 7.86 15.38
CA ILE A 126 -1.92 8.66 15.24
C ILE A 126 -1.02 8.32 16.41
N VAL A 127 0.11 7.71 16.12
CA VAL A 127 1.06 7.24 17.13
C VAL A 127 2.30 8.12 17.05
N ARG A 128 2.77 8.59 18.21
CA ARG A 128 4.02 9.33 18.36
C ARG A 128 4.87 8.65 19.42
N SER A 129 6.12 8.38 19.09
CA SER A 129 7.09 7.79 20.00
C SER A 129 8.49 8.33 19.73
N ASN A 130 9.47 7.88 20.50
CA ASN A 130 10.89 8.15 20.24
C ASN A 130 11.38 7.56 18.91
N GLU A 131 10.67 6.56 18.36
CA GLU A 131 10.99 5.95 17.06
C GLU A 131 10.37 6.69 15.86
N GLY A 132 9.61 7.75 16.12
CA GLY A 132 8.95 8.57 15.11
C GLY A 132 7.43 8.55 15.24
N LYS A 133 6.77 8.93 14.14
CA LYS A 133 5.32 9.07 14.07
C LYS A 133 4.75 8.07 13.07
N SER A 134 3.56 7.55 13.32
CA SER A 134 2.82 6.75 12.35
C SER A 134 1.34 7.09 12.35
N LEU A 135 0.72 6.84 11.21
CA LEU A 135 -0.71 6.92 10.99
C LEU A 135 -1.18 5.54 10.59
N ASN A 136 -2.12 4.97 11.34
CA ASN A 136 -2.69 3.66 11.09
C ASN A 136 -4.21 3.76 11.06
N PHE A 137 -4.87 2.87 10.34
CA PHE A 137 -6.32 2.79 10.35
C PHE A 137 -6.78 1.34 10.25
N GLU A 138 -8.00 1.13 10.71
CA GLU A 138 -8.76 -0.09 10.49
C GLU A 138 -10.24 0.21 10.36
N ALA A 139 -10.97 -0.65 9.65
CA ALA A 139 -12.42 -0.56 9.57
C ALA A 139 -13.08 -1.93 9.62
N TYR A 140 -14.29 -1.92 10.18
CA TYR A 140 -15.11 -3.06 10.50
C TYR A 140 -16.46 -2.90 9.83
N ASN A 141 -17.01 -4.01 9.36
CA ASN A 141 -18.38 -4.01 8.84
C ASN A 141 -19.40 -4.04 9.99
N LYS A 142 -20.69 -3.92 9.66
CA LYS A 142 -21.81 -4.03 10.63
C LYS A 142 -21.83 -5.28 11.52
N ASP A 143 -21.08 -6.32 11.17
CA ASP A 143 -20.97 -7.58 11.94
C ASP A 143 -19.67 -7.60 12.77
N ASP A 144 -19.05 -6.43 12.99
CA ASP A 144 -17.78 -6.20 13.69
C ASP A 144 -16.59 -7.01 13.13
N LYS A 145 -16.65 -7.40 11.85
CA LYS A 145 -15.52 -8.05 11.17
C LYS A 145 -14.63 -6.98 10.54
N ARG A 146 -13.36 -6.96 10.93
CA ARG A 146 -12.34 -6.10 10.31
C ARG A 146 -12.16 -6.52 8.86
N PHE A 147 -12.44 -5.61 7.93
CA PHE A 147 -12.36 -5.88 6.50
C PHE A 147 -11.18 -5.18 5.83
N VAL A 148 -10.64 -4.13 6.45
CA VAL A 148 -9.48 -3.41 5.93
C VAL A 148 -8.64 -2.86 7.07
N MET A 149 -7.33 -2.82 6.85
CA MET A 149 -6.39 -2.10 7.71
C MET A 149 -5.20 -1.61 6.90
N GLY A 150 -4.57 -0.54 7.35
CA GLY A 150 -3.35 -0.03 6.73
C GLY A 150 -2.65 0.98 7.63
N GLY A 151 -1.48 1.42 7.20
CA GLY A 151 -0.74 2.43 7.93
C GLY A 151 0.57 2.80 7.27
N VAL A 152 1.17 3.87 7.76
CA VAL A 152 2.37 4.48 7.20
C VAL A 152 3.17 5.18 8.30
N LYS A 153 4.50 5.08 8.23
CA LYS A 153 5.38 5.91 9.05
C LYS A 153 5.45 7.30 8.46
N LEU A 154 5.22 8.31 9.30
CA LEU A 154 5.30 9.71 8.93
C LEU A 154 6.75 10.18 9.15
N GLN A 155 7.36 10.72 8.08
CA GLN A 155 8.70 11.31 8.12
C GLN A 155 8.70 12.70 8.76
#